data_AF-A0A378MMK9-F1
#
_entry.id   AF-A0A378MMK9-F1
#
_cell.length_a   1.000
_cell.length_b   1.000
_cell.length_c   1.000
_cell.angle_alpha   90.00
_cell.angle_beta   90.00
_cell.angle_gamma   90.00
#
_symmetry.space_group_name_H-M   'P 1'
#
loop_
_entity.id
_entity.type
_entity.pdbx_description
1 polymer ?
#
loop_
_entity_poly.entity_id
_entity_poly.type
_entity_poly.pdbx_seq_one_letter_code
_entity_poly.pdbx_strand_id
1 'polypeptide(L)'
;MEISLYTLLAVIGCGIVTWLPRVAPFMLVRKWDLPEVVMQYLSYVPLCILTALFIQGLLVDHPGHFPGIKLDNLLAALPSI
;
A
#
# COMPACT_ATOMS: atom_id res chain seq x y z
N MET A 1 -18.22 -33.29 9.32
CA MET A 1 -17.50 -32.01 9.25
C MET A 1 -17.78 -31.31 10.57
N GLU A 2 -17.01 -31.67 11.61
CA GLU A 2 -17.17 -31.09 12.93
C GLU A 2 -16.59 -29.68 12.87
N ILE A 3 -17.45 -28.65 12.92
CA ILE A 3 -16.99 -27.30 13.23
C ILE A 3 -16.52 -27.36 14.68
N SER A 4 -15.26 -27.73 14.88
CA SER A 4 -14.66 -27.82 16.19
C SER A 4 -14.68 -26.42 16.80
N LEU A 5 -15.14 -26.33 18.04
CA LEU A 5 -15.10 -25.11 18.86
C LEU A 5 -13.70 -24.47 18.82
N TYR A 6 -12.66 -25.28 18.63
CA TYR A 6 -11.29 -24.87 18.40
C TYR A 6 -11.12 -23.95 17.18
N THR A 7 -11.75 -24.27 16.05
CA THR A 7 -11.69 -23.45 14.82
C THR A 7 -12.42 -22.12 15.01
N LEU A 8 -13.56 -22.13 15.70
CA LEU A 8 -14.31 -20.90 16.03
C LEU A 8 -13.47 -19.97 16.93
N LEU A 9 -12.83 -20.54 17.95
CA LEU A 9 -12.00 -19.82 18.90
C LEU A 9 -10.71 -19.31 18.24
N ALA A 10 -10.12 -20.08 17.31
CA ALA A 10 -8.98 -19.65 16.52
C ALA A 10 -9.31 -18.49 15.57
N VAL A 11 -10.49 -18.49 14.94
CA VAL A 11 -10.94 -17.38 14.07
C VAL A 11 -11.13 -16.10 14.88
N ILE A 12 -11.80 -16.18 16.04
CA ILE A 12 -11.98 -15.02 16.92
C ILE A 12 -10.64 -14.54 17.48
N GLY A 13 -9.78 -15.46 17.92
CA GLY A 13 -8.44 -15.14 18.43
C GLY A 13 -7.56 -14.47 17.38
N CYS A 14 -7.55 -14.99 16.15
CA CYS A 14 -6.83 -14.38 15.03
C CYS A 14 -7.37 -13.00 14.70
N GLY A 15 -8.71 -12.84 14.67
CA GLY A 15 -9.38 -11.55 14.46
C GLY A 15 -8.99 -10.51 15.50
N ILE A 16 -8.96 -10.88 16.79
CA ILE A 16 -8.50 -9.97 17.86
C ILE A 16 -7.02 -9.62 17.67
N VAL A 17 -6.16 -10.61 17.41
CA VAL A 17 -4.72 -10.39 17.20
C VAL A 17 -4.39 -9.59 15.95
N THR A 18 -5.25 -9.55 14.92
CA THR A 18 -5.07 -8.68 13.75
C THR A 18 -5.67 -7.30 13.96
N TRP A 19 -6.76 -7.21 14.71
CA TRP A 19 -7.41 -5.94 15.01
C TRP A 19 -6.60 -5.12 16.02
N LEU A 20 -5.99 -5.77 17.01
CA LEU A 20 -5.16 -5.13 18.03
C LEU A 20 -4.01 -4.31 17.43
N PRO A 21 -3.13 -4.83 16.57
CA PRO A 21 -2.07 -4.05 15.93
C PRO A 21 -2.58 -3.08 14.85
N ARG A 22 -3.87 -3.11 14.48
CA ARG A 22 -4.48 -2.11 13.58
C ARG A 22 -5.06 -0.92 14.36
N VAL A 23 -5.67 -1.18 15.53
CA VAL A 23 -6.24 -0.16 16.42
C VAL A 23 -5.21 0.42 17.38
N ALA A 24 -4.27 -0.39 17.87
CA ALA A 24 -3.19 0.04 18.75
C ALA A 24 -2.34 1.18 18.17
N PRO A 25 -1.81 1.12 16.93
CA PRO A 25 -1.09 2.26 16.37
C PRO A 25 -2.02 3.46 16.29
N PHE A 26 -3.26 3.30 15.86
CA PHE A 26 -4.21 4.41 15.76
C PHE A 26 -4.53 5.08 17.11
N MET A 27 -4.65 4.30 18.19
CA MET A 27 -4.94 4.78 19.54
C MET A 27 -3.70 5.41 20.20
N LEU A 28 -2.51 4.84 19.98
CA LEU A 28 -1.23 5.36 20.45
C LEU A 28 -0.89 6.69 19.74
N VAL A 29 -1.12 6.74 18.43
CA VAL A 29 -0.96 7.90 17.53
C VAL A 29 -1.95 9.03 17.83
N ARG A 30 -3.07 8.76 18.53
CA ARG A 30 -4.01 9.80 19.00
C ARG A 30 -3.72 10.34 20.39
N LYS A 31 -2.97 9.61 21.23
CA LYS A 31 -2.63 10.06 22.60
C LYS A 31 -1.34 10.87 22.67
N TRP A 32 -0.49 10.73 21.67
CA TRP A 32 0.72 11.49 21.48
C TRP A 32 0.51 12.16 20.14
N ASP A 33 0.33 13.48 20.13
CA ASP A 33 0.21 14.30 18.92
C ASP A 33 1.08 13.70 17.82
N LEU A 34 0.46 13.31 16.68
CA LEU A 34 1.18 12.79 15.53
C LEU A 34 2.39 13.69 15.31
N PRO A 35 3.63 13.22 15.56
CA PRO A 35 4.79 14.07 15.39
C PRO A 35 4.74 14.54 13.95
N GLU A 36 4.86 15.84 13.74
CA GLU A 36 4.66 16.53 12.46
C GLU A 36 5.36 15.79 11.29
N VAL A 37 6.49 15.15 11.60
CA VAL A 37 7.27 14.25 10.76
C VAL A 37 6.46 13.11 10.11
N VAL A 38 5.59 12.42 10.84
CA VAL A 38 4.81 11.27 10.32
C VAL A 38 3.64 11.75 9.46
N MET A 39 2.99 12.86 9.84
CA MET A 39 1.98 13.51 9.01
C MET A 39 2.57 13.99 7.69
N GLN A 40 3.75 14.61 7.73
CA GLN A 40 4.51 14.96 6.53
C GLN A 40 4.80 13.72 5.69
N TYR A 41 5.34 12.66 6.30
CA TYR A 41 5.67 11.41 5.59
C TYR A 41 4.44 10.78 4.92
N LEU A 42 3.30 10.71 5.62
CA LEU A 42 2.07 10.13 5.08
C LEU A 42 1.48 10.97 3.96
N SER A 43 1.73 12.29 3.92
CA SER A 43 1.35 13.16 2.80
C SER A 43 2.23 12.91 1.56
N TYR A 44 3.49 12.51 1.76
CA TYR A 44 4.39 12.12 0.66
C TYR A 44 4.11 10.72 0.11
N VAL A 45 3.57 9.80 0.92
CA VAL A 45 3.28 8.42 0.50
C VAL A 45 2.37 8.36 -0.75
N PRO A 46 1.21 9.05 -0.81
CA PRO A 46 0.37 9.13 -2.00
C PRO A 46 1.13 9.64 -3.22
N LEU A 47 1.91 10.71 -3.06
CA LEU A 47 2.67 11.31 -4.16
C LEU A 47 3.73 10.34 -4.69
N CYS A 48 4.49 9.68 -3.82
CA CYS A 48 5.45 8.65 -4.20
C CYS A 48 4.79 7.47 -4.91
N ILE A 49 3.63 7.01 -4.45
CA ILE A 49 2.89 5.90 -5.09
C ILE A 49 2.41 6.32 -6.49
N LEU A 50 1.83 7.51 -6.63
CA LEU A 50 1.37 8.03 -7.92
C LEU A 50 2.55 8.18 -8.91
N THR A 51 3.68 8.70 -8.46
CA THR A 51 4.89 8.80 -9.29
C THR A 51 5.43 7.43 -9.66
N ALA A 52 5.46 6.47 -8.73
CA ALA A 52 5.90 5.11 -9.01
C ALA A 52 4.98 4.41 -10.02
N LEU A 53 3.66 4.56 -9.89
CA LEU A 53 2.69 4.02 -10.84
C LEU A 53 2.80 4.69 -12.22
N PHE A 54 3.03 6.00 -12.27
CA PHE A 54 3.25 6.72 -13.52
C PHE A 54 4.52 6.23 -14.24
N ILE A 55 5.64 6.10 -13.51
CA ILE A 55 6.90 5.59 -14.06
C ILE A 55 6.74 4.13 -14.51
N GLN A 56 6.06 3.29 -13.72
CA GLN A 56 5.76 1.91 -14.10
C GLN A 56 4.87 1.85 -15.34
N GLY A 57 3.88 2.73 -15.48
CA GLY A 57 3.06 2.82 -16.71
C GLY A 57 3.87 3.25 -17.94
N LEU A 58 4.92 4.04 -17.73
CA LEU A 58 5.86 4.46 -18.78
C LEU A 58 6.84 3.35 -19.18
N LEU A 59 7.17 2.44 -18.26
CA LEU A 59 8.07 1.31 -18.47
C LEU A 59 7.28 0.06 -18.89
N VAL A 60 7.38 -0.32 -20.17
CA VAL A 60 6.73 -1.56 -20.64
C VAL A 60 7.62 -2.76 -20.35
N ASP A 61 7.25 -3.52 -19.33
CA ASP A 61 7.90 -4.78 -18.99
C ASP A 61 7.82 -5.76 -20.17
N HIS A 62 8.96 -6.07 -20.79
CA HIS A 62 9.12 -7.24 -21.64
C HIS A 62 9.87 -8.30 -20.84
N PRO A 63 9.25 -9.45 -20.53
CA PRO A 63 9.91 -10.49 -19.75
C PRO A 63 11.16 -10.98 -20.49
N GLY A 64 12.34 -10.78 -19.89
CA GLY A 64 13.62 -11.29 -20.39
C GLY A 64 14.66 -10.25 -20.87
N HIS A 65 14.34 -8.95 -20.92
CA HIS A 65 15.30 -7.89 -21.30
C HIS A 65 15.23 -6.67 -20.36
N PHE A 66 16.27 -5.84 -20.40
CA PHE A 66 16.28 -4.53 -19.73
C PHE A 66 15.07 -3.70 -20.21
N PRO A 67 14.33 -3.05 -19.30
CA PRO A 67 13.12 -2.31 -19.65
C PRO A 67 13.44 -1.20 -20.68
N GLY A 68 12.87 -1.33 -21.87
CA GLY A 68 13.02 -0.36 -22.96
C GLY A 68 11.97 0.74 -22.83
N ILE A 69 12.38 1.99 -22.98
CA ILE A 69 11.46 3.12 -23.07
C ILE A 69 10.85 3.10 -24.47
N LYS A 70 9.57 2.68 -24.61
CA LYS A 70 8.83 2.86 -25.86
C LYS A 70 8.38 4.32 -25.96
N LEU A 71 8.91 5.04 -26.94
CA LEU A 71 8.49 6.41 -27.29
C LEU A 71 6.97 6.51 -27.50
N ASP A 72 6.32 5.41 -27.91
CA ASP A 72 4.87 5.29 -28.08
C ASP A 72 4.10 5.51 -26.77
N ASN A 73 4.58 4.98 -25.63
CA ASN A 73 3.95 5.21 -24.33
C ASN A 73 4.23 6.62 -23.80
N LEU A 74 5.40 7.18 -24.13
CA LEU A 74 5.74 8.57 -23.81
C LEU A 74 4.85 9.55 -24.59
N LEU A 75 4.56 9.26 -25.87
CA LEU A 75 3.64 10.02 -26.71
C LEU A 75 2.17 9.83 -26.31
N ALA A 76 1.78 8.66 -25.80
CA ALA A 76 0.43 8.43 -25.26
C ALA A 76 0.17 9.11 -23.91
N ALA A 77 1.21 9.37 -23.11
CA ALA A 77 1.10 10.10 -21.85
C ALA A 77 0.97 11.63 -22.05
N LEU A 78 1.54 12.19 -23.12
CA LEU A 78 1.46 13.62 -23.48
C LEU A 78 0.02 14.18 -23.59
N PRO A 79 -0.96 13.48 -24.21
CA PRO A 79 -2.35 13.95 -24.26
C PRO A 79 -3.19 13.61 -23.01
N SER A 80 -2.64 12.86 -22.04
CA SER A 80 -3.37 12.46 -20.83
C SER A 80 -3.22 13.43 -19.64
N ILE A 81 -2.34 14.42 -19.77
CA ILE A 81 -2.16 15.56 -18.85
C ILE A 81 -2.95 16.76 -19.38
#